data_AF-A0A3A8ILJ2-F1
#
_entry.id   AF-A0A3A8ILJ2-F1
#
_cell.length_a   1.000
_cell.length_b   1.000
_cell.length_c   1.000
_cell.angle_alpha   90.00
_cell.angle_beta   90.00
_cell.angle_gamma   90.00
#
_symmetry.space_group_name_H-M   'P 1'
#
loop_
_entity.id
_entity.type
_entity.pdbx_description
1 polymer ?
#
loop_
_entity_poly.entity_id
_entity_poly.type
_entity_poly.pdbx_seq_one_letter_code
_entity_poly.pdbx_strand_id
1 'polypeptide(L)'
;MRLVFVLSLALALAPGSALAQRGGTKAPNVQALLKEGKRLYDAGKYKEAADALKQAHEAQPHPQLMYNIAVALEYAGEPREAMTWYRQYVTSNSEDTNPALLKNSNRAIDRLRVQLDREDQAQATADADRKRLEGEAEAARKQAEEEQLAARRAEDDSSRQRQAEYDRALKSYQRQRIGAFAVGGVAVLGVGAGVLFGMQARDAREQFDNASTLEDKETFSDSTKSKALLADIGFGVGLAGAITAIILYPKEGPPTQGEVRVTLAPRGLGAGMEVHF
;
A
#
# COMPACT_ATOMS: atom_id res chain seq x y z
N MET A 1 13.40 75.48 21.28
CA MET A 1 12.98 76.82 20.83
C MET A 1 12.42 76.70 19.42
N ARG A 2 11.19 77.18 19.20
CA ARG A 2 10.53 77.30 17.89
C ARG A 2 11.30 78.32 17.04
N LEU A 3 11.39 78.10 15.73
CA LEU A 3 11.16 79.17 14.75
C LEU A 3 10.94 78.56 13.35
N VAL A 4 9.76 78.91 12.83
CA VAL A 4 9.21 78.64 11.52
C VAL A 4 9.86 79.58 10.50
N PHE A 5 10.18 79.08 9.31
CA PHE A 5 10.24 79.90 8.10
C PHE A 5 9.48 79.21 6.96
N VAL A 6 8.47 79.92 6.49
CA VAL A 6 7.61 79.63 5.33
C VAL A 6 8.15 80.45 4.14
N LEU A 7 8.27 79.84 2.96
CA LEU A 7 8.03 80.44 1.62
C LEU A 7 8.34 79.35 0.56
N SER A 8 7.35 78.69 -0.04
CA SER A 8 6.57 79.09 -1.23
C SER A 8 7.27 78.86 -2.58
N LEU A 9 6.63 77.98 -3.37
CA LEU A 9 6.26 78.15 -4.79
C LEU A 9 7.33 77.92 -5.88
N ALA A 10 7.18 76.80 -6.62
CA ALA A 10 7.17 76.84 -8.10
C ALA A 10 6.65 75.52 -8.72
N LEU A 11 5.57 75.71 -9.46
CA LEU A 11 4.80 74.83 -10.33
C LEU A 11 5.62 74.30 -11.53
N ALA A 12 5.52 73.00 -11.82
CA ALA A 12 5.76 72.45 -13.17
C ALA A 12 4.85 71.25 -13.42
N LEU A 13 3.57 71.56 -13.64
CA LEU A 13 2.59 70.64 -14.21
C LEU A 13 2.79 70.66 -15.73
N ALA A 14 3.53 69.70 -16.28
CA ALA A 14 3.63 69.51 -17.72
C ALA A 14 2.56 68.49 -18.17
N PRO A 15 1.53 68.90 -18.94
CA PRO A 15 0.67 67.93 -19.61
C PRO A 15 1.47 67.26 -20.72
N GLY A 16 1.76 65.97 -20.54
CA GLY A 16 2.29 65.13 -21.61
C GLY A 16 1.32 65.15 -22.78
N SER A 17 1.74 65.78 -23.88
CA SER A 17 1.06 65.68 -25.16
C SER A 17 1.24 64.25 -25.67
N ALA A 18 0.36 63.35 -25.24
CA ALA A 18 0.17 62.07 -25.90
C ALA A 18 -0.47 62.37 -27.25
N LEU A 19 0.39 62.65 -28.23
CA LEU A 19 0.06 62.62 -29.64
C LEU A 19 -0.55 61.26 -29.93
N ALA A 20 -1.87 61.22 -30.06
CA ALA A 20 -2.57 60.17 -30.75
C ALA A 20 -2.04 60.16 -32.20
N GLN A 21 -0.99 59.38 -32.46
CA GLN A 21 -0.73 58.86 -33.79
C GLN A 21 -1.89 57.92 -34.11
N ARG A 22 -2.98 58.53 -34.59
CA ARG A 22 -3.92 57.89 -35.50
C ARG A 22 -3.14 57.62 -36.78
N GLY A 23 -2.24 56.64 -36.71
CA GLY A 23 -1.74 55.96 -37.88
C GLY A 23 -2.98 55.40 -38.56
N GLY A 24 -3.40 56.06 -39.64
CA GLY A 24 -4.35 55.47 -40.57
C GLY A 24 -3.69 54.21 -41.09
N THR A 25 -3.95 53.08 -40.43
CA THR A 25 -3.85 51.78 -41.05
C THR A 25 -4.78 51.88 -42.25
N LYS A 26 -4.22 52.12 -43.44
CA LYS A 26 -4.93 51.88 -44.69
C LYS A 26 -5.58 50.51 -44.52
N ALA A 27 -6.91 50.46 -44.59
CA ALA A 27 -7.62 49.18 -44.55
C ALA A 27 -6.87 48.22 -45.49
N PRO A 28 -6.48 47.03 -45.01
CA PRO A 28 -5.66 46.13 -45.81
C PRO A 28 -6.32 45.97 -47.16
N ASN A 29 -5.55 46.17 -48.23
CA ASN A 29 -6.10 46.17 -49.58
C ASN A 29 -6.76 44.80 -49.82
N VAL A 30 -8.10 44.78 -49.91
CA VAL A 30 -8.90 43.56 -50.07
C VAL A 30 -8.36 42.74 -51.24
N GLN A 31 -7.98 43.38 -52.36
CA GLN A 31 -7.42 42.68 -53.52
C GLN A 31 -6.07 42.01 -53.21
N ALA A 32 -5.25 42.63 -52.37
CA ALA A 32 -4.00 42.03 -51.91
C ALA A 32 -4.27 40.82 -51.00
N LEU A 33 -5.24 40.91 -50.09
CA LEU A 33 -5.66 39.79 -49.23
C LEU A 33 -6.24 38.62 -50.04
N LEU A 34 -7.05 38.91 -51.06
CA LEU A 34 -7.60 37.87 -51.94
C LEU A 34 -6.52 37.19 -52.78
N LYS A 35 -5.57 37.97 -53.32
CA LYS A 35 -4.43 37.41 -54.06
C LYS A 35 -3.55 36.56 -53.16
N GLU A 36 -3.33 37.00 -51.93
CA GLU A 36 -2.56 36.27 -50.94
C GLU A 36 -3.27 34.99 -50.49
N GLY A 37 -4.56 35.07 -50.15
CA GLY A 37 -5.38 33.90 -49.81
C GLY A 37 -5.37 32.86 -50.93
N LYS A 38 -5.50 33.28 -52.19
CA LYS A 38 -5.37 32.38 -53.35
C LYS A 38 -3.98 31.77 -53.43
N ARG A 39 -2.92 32.56 -53.30
CA ARG A 39 -1.53 32.07 -53.35
C ARG A 39 -1.25 31.04 -52.25
N LEU A 40 -1.75 31.30 -51.03
CA LEU A 40 -1.64 30.39 -49.89
C LEU A 40 -2.42 29.10 -50.13
N TYR A 41 -3.64 29.20 -50.67
CA TYR A 41 -4.46 28.05 -51.03
C TYR A 41 -3.80 27.18 -52.09
N ASP A 42 -3.28 27.80 -53.16
CA ASP A 42 -2.55 27.11 -54.24
C ASP A 42 -1.26 26.46 -53.73
N ALA A 43 -0.65 27.02 -52.67
CA ALA A 43 0.52 26.48 -51.99
C ALA A 43 0.19 25.38 -50.96
N GLY A 44 -1.08 24.97 -50.82
CA GLY A 44 -1.53 23.98 -49.84
C GLY A 44 -1.58 24.49 -48.39
N LYS A 45 -1.36 25.78 -48.18
CA LYS A 45 -1.41 26.44 -46.86
C LYS A 45 -2.84 26.87 -46.55
N TYR A 46 -3.72 25.88 -46.37
CA TYR A 46 -5.16 26.09 -46.35
C TYR A 46 -5.65 26.89 -45.14
N LYS A 47 -5.00 26.72 -43.97
CA LYS A 47 -5.35 27.46 -42.75
C LYS A 47 -5.02 28.95 -42.88
N GLU A 48 -3.81 29.26 -43.34
CA GLU A 48 -3.38 30.63 -43.58
C GLU A 48 -4.17 31.27 -44.73
N ALA A 49 -4.55 30.50 -45.74
CA ALA A 49 -5.45 30.96 -46.80
C ALA A 49 -6.83 31.33 -46.24
N ALA A 50 -7.41 30.48 -45.38
CA ALA A 50 -8.68 30.78 -44.72
C ALA A 50 -8.58 32.08 -43.90
N ASP A 51 -7.49 32.28 -43.16
CA ASP A 51 -7.29 33.49 -42.35
C ASP A 51 -7.15 34.76 -43.22
N ALA A 52 -6.40 34.70 -44.32
CA ALA A 52 -6.31 35.82 -45.27
C ALA A 52 -7.67 36.15 -45.91
N LEU A 53 -8.46 35.13 -46.22
CA LEU A 53 -9.82 35.29 -46.75
C LEU A 53 -10.81 35.80 -45.68
N LYS A 54 -10.67 35.41 -44.41
CA LYS A 54 -11.44 35.96 -43.28
C LYS A 54 -11.17 37.45 -43.11
N GLN A 55 -9.90 37.87 -43.15
CA GLN A 55 -9.53 39.29 -43.12
C GLN A 55 -10.11 40.06 -44.32
N ALA A 56 -10.12 39.44 -45.51
CA ALA A 56 -10.75 40.04 -46.69
C ALA A 56 -12.26 40.20 -46.50
N HIS A 57 -12.92 39.20 -45.90
CA HIS A 57 -14.34 39.22 -45.58
C HIS A 57 -14.71 40.27 -44.52
N GLU A 58 -13.87 40.48 -43.51
CA GLU A 58 -14.04 41.53 -42.51
C GLU A 58 -13.96 42.93 -43.13
N ALA A 59 -13.04 43.14 -44.07
CA ALA A 59 -12.87 44.41 -44.76
C ALA A 59 -13.97 44.67 -45.81
N GLN A 60 -14.39 43.62 -46.53
CA GLN A 60 -15.49 43.68 -47.49
C GLN A 60 -16.32 42.39 -47.43
N PRO A 61 -17.43 42.39 -46.67
CA PRO A 61 -18.31 41.23 -46.57
C PRO A 61 -18.90 40.88 -47.94
N HIS A 62 -18.68 39.65 -48.38
CA HIS A 62 -19.21 39.13 -49.65
C HIS A 62 -19.53 37.63 -49.53
N PRO A 63 -20.68 37.14 -50.04
CA PRO A 63 -21.06 35.73 -49.91
C PRO A 63 -20.02 34.76 -50.49
N GLN A 64 -19.44 35.08 -51.66
CA GLN A 64 -18.41 34.22 -52.26
C GLN A 64 -17.17 34.04 -51.36
N LEU A 65 -16.84 35.02 -50.51
CA LEU A 65 -15.75 34.87 -49.55
C LEU A 65 -16.11 33.91 -48.43
N MET A 66 -17.36 33.90 -47.95
CA MET A 66 -17.82 32.92 -46.96
C MET A 66 -17.67 31.48 -47.49
N TYR A 67 -18.03 31.25 -48.76
CA TYR A 67 -17.83 29.95 -49.41
C TYR A 67 -16.33 29.60 -49.53
N ASN A 68 -15.51 30.52 -50.02
CA ASN A 68 -14.07 30.28 -50.20
C ASN A 68 -13.36 30.03 -48.85
N ILE A 69 -13.75 30.71 -47.78
CA ILE A 69 -13.26 30.46 -46.41
C ILE A 69 -13.65 29.05 -45.98
N ALA A 70 -14.91 28.65 -46.17
CA ALA A 70 -15.38 27.32 -45.81
C ALA A 70 -14.62 26.21 -46.55
N VAL A 71 -14.37 26.38 -47.85
CA VAL A 71 -13.58 25.45 -48.67
C VAL A 71 -12.14 25.37 -48.14
N ALA A 72 -11.50 26.51 -47.89
CA ALA A 72 -10.14 26.53 -47.34
C ALA A 72 -10.08 25.82 -45.97
N LEU A 73 -11.07 25.99 -45.10
CA LEU A 73 -11.13 25.29 -43.81
C LEU A 73 -11.41 23.78 -43.96
N GLU A 74 -12.20 23.37 -44.94
CA GLU A 74 -12.43 21.94 -45.25
C GLU A 74 -11.11 21.26 -45.67
N TYR A 75 -10.32 21.91 -46.55
CA TYR A 75 -8.99 21.40 -46.93
C TYR A 75 -7.95 21.53 -45.82
N ALA A 76 -8.12 22.47 -44.88
CA ALA A 76 -7.27 22.58 -43.68
C ALA A 76 -7.55 21.47 -42.65
N GLY A 77 -8.58 20.64 -42.85
CA GLY A 77 -8.98 19.61 -41.89
C GLY A 77 -9.67 20.19 -40.66
N GLU A 78 -10.34 21.34 -40.79
CA GLU A 78 -11.06 22.03 -39.71
C GLU A 78 -12.59 21.93 -39.93
N PRO A 79 -13.19 20.71 -39.86
CA PRO A 79 -14.56 20.45 -40.30
C PRO A 79 -15.64 21.23 -39.53
N ARG A 80 -15.41 21.49 -38.22
CA ARG A 80 -16.33 22.28 -37.39
C ARG A 80 -16.42 23.73 -37.85
N GLU A 81 -15.27 24.34 -38.12
CA GLU A 81 -15.22 25.73 -38.55
C GLU A 81 -15.71 25.86 -39.99
N ALA A 82 -15.32 24.94 -40.88
CA ALA A 82 -15.80 24.87 -42.26
C ALA A 82 -17.34 24.80 -42.35
N MET A 83 -17.96 23.92 -41.56
CA MET A 83 -19.43 23.79 -41.50
C MET A 83 -20.10 25.10 -41.04
N THR A 84 -19.46 25.85 -40.14
CA THR A 84 -19.98 27.13 -39.65
C THR A 84 -20.01 28.17 -40.77
N TRP A 85 -18.93 28.29 -41.53
CA TRP A 85 -18.86 29.21 -42.67
C TRP A 85 -19.78 28.80 -43.83
N TYR A 86 -19.92 27.50 -44.12
CA TYR A 86 -20.92 27.03 -45.09
C TYR A 86 -22.35 27.38 -44.67
N ARG A 87 -22.67 27.28 -43.36
CA ARG A 87 -23.99 27.64 -42.84
C ARG A 87 -24.25 29.14 -42.97
N GLN A 88 -23.25 29.96 -42.66
CA GLN A 88 -23.34 31.41 -42.84
C GLN A 88 -23.59 31.77 -44.31
N TYR A 89 -22.87 31.12 -45.25
CA TYR A 89 -23.09 31.29 -46.68
C TYR A 89 -24.54 30.97 -47.08
N VAL A 90 -25.07 29.83 -46.65
CA VAL A 90 -26.46 29.40 -46.93
C VAL A 90 -27.50 30.33 -46.30
N THR A 91 -27.19 30.96 -45.17
CA THR A 91 -28.13 31.84 -44.44
C THR A 91 -28.09 33.29 -44.92
N SER A 92 -27.01 33.71 -45.61
CA SER A 92 -26.78 35.12 -45.96
C SER A 92 -27.83 35.74 -46.91
N ASN A 93 -28.60 34.92 -47.65
CA ASN A 93 -29.73 35.33 -48.50
C ASN A 93 -29.50 36.64 -49.33
N SER A 94 -28.29 36.82 -49.85
CA SER A 94 -27.91 37.99 -50.68
C SER A 94 -28.26 37.76 -52.15
N GLU A 95 -28.51 38.84 -52.90
CA GLU A 95 -28.67 38.82 -54.37
C GLU A 95 -27.44 38.23 -55.09
N ASP A 96 -26.24 38.40 -54.51
CA ASP A 96 -24.97 37.88 -55.04
C ASP A 96 -24.75 36.37 -54.77
N THR A 97 -25.74 35.68 -54.20
CA THR A 97 -25.62 34.27 -53.82
C THR A 97 -25.78 33.34 -55.02
N ASN A 98 -24.75 32.54 -55.32
CA ASN A 98 -24.79 31.60 -56.44
C ASN A 98 -25.56 30.31 -56.07
N PRO A 99 -26.61 29.92 -56.83
CA PRO A 99 -27.39 28.70 -56.57
C PRO A 99 -26.58 27.39 -56.60
N ALA A 100 -25.56 27.30 -57.47
CA ALA A 100 -24.70 26.12 -57.55
C ALA A 100 -23.86 25.96 -56.28
N LEU A 101 -23.35 27.08 -55.76
CA LEU A 101 -22.60 27.10 -54.50
C LEU A 101 -23.50 26.79 -53.30
N LEU A 102 -24.77 27.22 -53.29
CA LEU A 102 -25.72 26.86 -52.22
C LEU A 102 -25.92 25.35 -52.12
N LYS A 103 -26.12 24.69 -53.27
CA LYS A 103 -26.24 23.23 -53.33
C LYS A 103 -24.95 22.54 -52.85
N ASN A 104 -23.78 23.06 -53.22
CA ASN A 104 -22.49 22.52 -52.79
C ASN A 104 -22.27 22.69 -51.28
N SER A 105 -22.58 23.87 -50.73
CA SER A 105 -22.48 24.17 -49.30
C SER A 105 -23.40 23.27 -48.46
N ASN A 106 -24.66 23.08 -48.88
CA ASN A 106 -25.58 22.17 -48.19
C ASN A 106 -25.06 20.72 -48.17
N ARG A 107 -24.56 20.23 -49.31
CA ARG A 107 -23.92 18.90 -49.38
C ARG A 107 -22.67 18.80 -48.51
N ALA A 108 -21.85 19.86 -48.46
CA ALA A 108 -20.68 19.90 -47.60
C ALA A 108 -21.08 19.87 -46.11
N ILE A 109 -22.10 20.63 -45.71
CA ILE A 109 -22.66 20.61 -44.35
C ILE A 109 -23.12 19.20 -43.97
N ASP A 110 -23.85 18.51 -44.84
CA ASP A 110 -24.33 17.15 -44.56
C ASP A 110 -23.17 16.16 -44.39
N ARG A 111 -22.14 16.24 -45.25
CA ARG A 111 -20.94 15.40 -45.12
C ARG A 111 -20.17 15.69 -43.84
N LEU A 112 -19.92 16.96 -43.55
CA LEU A 112 -19.16 17.39 -42.37
C LEU A 112 -19.90 17.04 -41.09
N ARG A 113 -21.24 17.14 -41.06
CA ARG A 113 -22.04 16.68 -39.92
C ARG A 113 -21.82 15.19 -39.65
N VAL A 114 -21.95 14.34 -40.68
CA VAL A 114 -21.77 12.90 -40.52
C VAL A 114 -20.34 12.55 -40.06
N GLN A 115 -19.34 13.28 -40.55
CA GLN A 115 -17.96 13.11 -40.09
C GLN A 115 -17.82 13.47 -38.61
N LEU A 116 -18.32 14.65 -38.20
CA LEU A 116 -18.23 15.12 -36.82
C LEU A 116 -18.99 14.21 -35.86
N ASP A 117 -20.18 13.73 -36.22
CA ASP A 117 -20.96 12.81 -35.40
C ASP A 117 -20.21 11.48 -35.19
N ARG A 118 -19.52 10.97 -36.23
CA ARG A 118 -18.67 9.77 -36.11
C ARG A 118 -17.46 10.00 -35.22
N GLU A 119 -16.79 11.15 -35.35
CA GLU A 119 -15.65 11.52 -34.50
C GLU A 119 -16.08 11.66 -33.05
N ASP A 120 -17.22 12.32 -32.79
CA ASP A 120 -17.76 12.52 -31.44
C ASP A 120 -18.21 11.19 -30.81
N GLN A 121 -18.81 10.29 -31.59
CA GLN A 121 -19.14 8.94 -31.12
C GLN A 121 -17.88 8.10 -30.84
N ALA A 122 -16.87 8.17 -31.71
CA ALA A 122 -15.61 7.47 -31.50
C ALA A 122 -14.87 7.99 -30.25
N GLN A 123 -14.89 9.30 -30.01
CA GLN A 123 -14.33 9.91 -28.80
C GLN A 123 -15.12 9.50 -27.56
N ALA A 124 -16.47 9.58 -27.60
CA ALA A 124 -17.31 9.20 -26.47
C ALA A 124 -17.16 7.72 -26.09
N THR A 125 -17.03 6.83 -27.08
CA THR A 125 -16.77 5.40 -26.83
C THR A 125 -15.38 5.16 -26.26
N ALA A 126 -14.35 5.80 -26.81
CA ALA A 126 -12.99 5.72 -26.26
C ALA A 126 -12.91 6.24 -24.81
N ASP A 127 -13.59 7.35 -24.51
CA ASP A 127 -13.65 7.91 -23.15
C ASP A 127 -14.43 7.01 -22.18
N ALA A 128 -15.52 6.39 -22.63
CA ALA A 128 -16.29 5.44 -21.84
C ALA A 128 -15.48 4.17 -21.55
N ASP A 129 -14.78 3.63 -22.54
CA ASP A 129 -13.90 2.46 -22.37
C ASP A 129 -12.72 2.78 -21.47
N ARG A 130 -12.11 3.96 -21.61
CA ARG A 130 -11.05 4.41 -20.71
C ARG A 130 -11.52 4.46 -19.26
N LYS A 131 -12.67 5.08 -18.99
CA LYS A 131 -13.24 5.13 -17.63
C LYS A 131 -13.59 3.76 -17.08
N ARG A 132 -14.11 2.86 -17.92
CA ARG A 132 -14.40 1.48 -17.53
C ARG A 132 -13.13 0.73 -17.15
N LEU A 133 -12.07 0.82 -17.96
CA LEU A 133 -10.77 0.20 -17.68
C LEU A 133 -10.10 0.79 -16.45
N GLU A 134 -10.19 2.11 -16.23
CA GLU A 134 -9.71 2.76 -15.01
C GLU A 134 -10.46 2.23 -13.78
N GLY A 135 -11.78 2.11 -13.84
CA GLY A 135 -12.59 1.53 -12.76
C GLY A 135 -12.29 0.05 -12.49
N GLU A 136 -12.12 -0.76 -13.54
CA GLU A 136 -11.73 -2.17 -13.42
C GLU A 136 -10.32 -2.31 -12.82
N ALA A 137 -9.36 -1.47 -13.24
CA ALA A 137 -8.01 -1.47 -12.70
C ALA A 137 -7.97 -1.02 -11.23
N GLU A 138 -8.75 -0.02 -10.85
CA GLU A 138 -8.90 0.40 -9.45
C GLU A 138 -9.54 -0.69 -8.59
N ALA A 139 -10.58 -1.36 -9.09
CA ALA A 139 -11.21 -2.48 -8.39
C ALA A 139 -10.23 -3.65 -8.20
N ALA A 140 -9.48 -4.01 -9.24
CA ALA A 140 -8.45 -5.05 -9.17
C ALA A 140 -7.32 -4.68 -8.19
N ARG A 141 -6.89 -3.41 -8.15
CA ARG A 141 -5.90 -2.93 -7.18
C ARG A 141 -6.39 -3.04 -5.75
N LYS A 142 -7.65 -2.65 -5.49
CA LYS A 142 -8.27 -2.77 -4.15
C LYS A 142 -8.36 -4.23 -3.73
N GLN A 143 -8.79 -5.12 -4.62
CA GLN A 143 -8.85 -6.56 -4.33
C GLN A 143 -7.46 -7.12 -4.01
N ALA A 144 -6.43 -6.77 -4.80
CA ALA A 144 -5.06 -7.20 -4.55
C ALA A 144 -4.50 -6.64 -3.22
N GLU A 145 -4.82 -5.39 -2.87
CA GLU A 145 -4.44 -4.79 -1.59
C GLU A 145 -5.14 -5.48 -0.41
N GLU A 146 -6.44 -5.75 -0.54
CA GLU A 146 -7.21 -6.49 0.47
C GLU A 146 -6.68 -7.91 0.68
N GLU A 147 -6.33 -8.62 -0.40
CA GLU A 147 -5.71 -9.94 -0.35
C GLU A 147 -4.32 -9.90 0.31
N GLN A 148 -3.49 -8.92 -0.03
CA GLN A 148 -2.19 -8.72 0.62
C GLN A 148 -2.34 -8.39 2.12
N LEU A 149 -3.32 -7.57 2.48
CA LEU A 149 -3.62 -7.26 3.88
C LEU A 149 -4.20 -8.47 4.63
N ALA A 150 -4.96 -9.35 3.96
CA ALA A 150 -5.44 -10.60 4.53
C ALA A 150 -4.29 -11.59 4.73
N ALA A 151 -3.38 -11.72 3.75
CA ALA A 151 -2.19 -12.56 3.84
C ALA A 151 -1.26 -12.10 4.98
N ARG A 152 -0.98 -10.79 5.08
CA ARG A 152 -0.18 -10.23 6.20
C ARG A 152 -0.83 -10.50 7.56
N ARG A 153 -2.15 -10.34 7.67
CA ARG A 153 -2.87 -10.66 8.91
C ARG A 153 -2.78 -12.14 9.28
N ALA A 154 -2.89 -13.04 8.29
CA ALA A 154 -2.72 -14.47 8.51
C ALA A 154 -1.29 -14.83 8.93
N GLU A 155 -0.28 -14.20 8.33
CA GLU A 155 1.13 -14.36 8.72
C GLU A 155 1.38 -13.86 10.15
N ASP A 156 0.87 -12.68 10.50
CA ASP A 156 0.98 -12.11 11.84
C ASP A 156 0.30 -12.99 12.89
N ASP A 157 -0.91 -13.48 12.61
CA ASP A 157 -1.65 -14.36 13.52
C ASP A 157 -0.96 -15.72 13.67
N SER A 158 -0.43 -16.30 12.58
CA SER A 158 0.37 -17.54 12.66
C SER A 158 1.64 -17.32 13.49
N SER A 159 2.30 -16.17 13.35
CA SER A 159 3.51 -15.82 14.08
C SER A 159 3.23 -15.60 15.57
N ARG A 160 2.07 -15.01 15.91
CA ARG A 160 1.62 -14.90 17.31
C ARG A 160 1.29 -16.25 17.92
N GLN A 161 0.63 -17.13 17.17
CA GLN A 161 0.31 -18.49 17.63
C GLN A 161 1.59 -19.27 17.94
N ARG A 162 2.56 -19.26 17.02
CA ARG A 162 3.90 -19.82 17.24
C ARG A 162 4.58 -19.31 18.49
N GLN A 163 4.62 -17.99 18.65
CA GLN A 163 5.27 -17.38 19.81
C GLN A 163 4.58 -17.81 21.10
N ALA A 164 3.25 -17.88 21.11
CA ALA A 164 2.51 -18.37 22.27
C ALA A 164 2.75 -19.86 22.55
N GLU A 165 2.87 -20.71 21.53
CA GLU A 165 3.22 -22.13 21.68
C GLU A 165 4.65 -22.31 22.18
N TYR A 166 5.59 -21.57 21.61
CA TYR A 166 6.99 -21.54 22.06
C TYR A 166 7.10 -21.11 23.52
N ASP A 167 6.41 -20.03 23.91
CA ASP A 167 6.38 -19.54 25.29
C ASP A 167 5.76 -20.55 26.25
N ARG A 168 4.70 -21.27 25.83
CA ARG A 168 4.10 -22.35 26.62
C ARG A 168 5.08 -23.50 26.79
N ALA A 169 5.74 -23.93 25.72
CA ALA A 169 6.73 -24.99 25.72
C ALA A 169 7.94 -24.64 26.60
N LEU A 170 8.40 -23.38 26.53
CA LEU A 170 9.49 -22.89 27.38
C LEU A 170 9.07 -22.87 28.86
N LYS A 171 7.85 -22.39 29.17
CA LYS A 171 7.32 -22.40 30.53
C LYS A 171 7.13 -23.82 31.07
N SER A 172 6.69 -24.79 30.25
CA SER A 172 6.59 -26.19 30.69
C SER A 172 7.97 -26.81 30.90
N TYR A 173 8.92 -26.55 30.01
CA TYR A 173 10.31 -26.99 30.15
C TYR A 173 10.94 -26.47 31.43
N GLN A 174 10.80 -25.16 31.72
CA GLN A 174 11.29 -24.54 32.95
C GLN A 174 10.62 -25.14 34.19
N ARG A 175 9.28 -25.33 34.18
CA ARG A 175 8.57 -25.94 35.32
C ARG A 175 9.01 -27.37 35.58
N GLN A 176 9.17 -28.20 34.55
CA GLN A 176 9.66 -29.58 34.70
C GLN A 176 11.09 -29.61 35.25
N ARG A 177 11.97 -28.75 34.73
CA ARG A 177 13.35 -28.64 35.21
C ARG A 177 13.44 -28.20 36.67
N ILE A 178 12.67 -27.17 37.05
CA ILE A 178 12.59 -26.70 38.45
C ILE A 178 12.03 -27.81 39.35
N GLY A 179 10.96 -28.48 38.92
CA GLY A 179 10.38 -29.62 39.64
C GLY A 179 11.38 -30.75 39.84
N ALA A 180 12.16 -31.10 38.81
CA ALA A 180 13.15 -32.18 38.87
C ALA A 180 14.27 -31.84 39.85
N PHE A 181 14.73 -30.59 39.85
CA PHE A 181 15.72 -30.12 40.83
C PHE A 181 15.17 -30.07 42.26
N ALA A 182 13.92 -29.63 42.46
CA ALA A 182 13.29 -29.61 43.77
C ALA A 182 13.15 -31.04 44.35
N VAL A 183 12.65 -31.99 43.54
CA VAL A 183 12.55 -33.40 43.93
C VAL A 183 13.94 -34.01 44.15
N GLY A 184 14.93 -33.68 43.31
CA GLY A 184 16.32 -34.08 43.49
C GLY A 184 16.93 -33.57 44.80
N GLY A 185 16.62 -32.32 45.19
CA GLY A 185 17.05 -31.75 46.48
C GLY A 185 16.47 -32.50 47.67
N VAL A 186 15.17 -32.85 47.63
CA VAL A 186 14.53 -33.69 48.67
C VAL A 186 15.19 -35.07 48.75
N ALA A 187 15.53 -35.66 47.61
CA ALA A 187 16.23 -36.94 47.57
C ALA A 187 17.59 -36.89 48.29
N VAL A 188 18.39 -35.85 48.02
CA VAL A 188 19.70 -35.64 48.67
C VAL A 188 19.54 -35.45 50.18
N LEU A 189 18.55 -34.65 50.62
CA LEU A 189 18.26 -34.46 52.04
C LEU A 189 17.82 -35.76 52.72
N GLY A 190 16.98 -36.56 52.05
CA GLY A 190 16.54 -37.87 52.55
C GLY A 190 17.69 -38.84 52.77
N VAL A 191 18.60 -38.94 51.79
CA VAL A 191 19.83 -39.75 51.93
C VAL A 191 20.71 -39.23 53.06
N GLY A 192 20.91 -37.90 53.15
CA GLY A 192 21.72 -37.29 54.22
C GLY A 192 21.16 -37.57 55.62
N ALA A 193 19.85 -37.43 55.80
CA ALA A 193 19.18 -37.81 57.04
C ALA A 193 19.30 -39.30 57.31
N GLY A 194 19.14 -40.14 56.28
CA GLY A 194 19.29 -41.59 56.36
C GLY A 194 20.67 -42.01 56.90
N VAL A 195 21.73 -41.42 56.36
CA VAL A 195 23.11 -41.66 56.81
C VAL A 195 23.31 -41.20 58.25
N LEU A 196 22.84 -40.00 58.61
CA LEU A 196 23.01 -39.43 59.94
C LEU A 196 22.31 -40.27 61.02
N PHE A 197 21.05 -40.64 60.80
CA PHE A 197 20.31 -41.51 61.70
C PHE A 197 20.86 -42.94 61.71
N GLY A 198 21.36 -43.45 60.58
CA GLY A 198 22.02 -44.74 60.51
C GLY A 198 23.30 -44.79 61.35
N MET A 199 24.12 -43.73 61.31
CA MET A 199 25.29 -43.59 62.18
C MET A 199 24.89 -43.52 63.66
N GLN A 200 23.86 -42.74 64.01
CA GLN A 200 23.37 -42.65 65.39
C GLN A 200 22.71 -43.94 65.89
N ALA A 201 22.08 -44.72 65.01
CA ALA A 201 21.52 -46.02 65.33
C ALA A 201 22.64 -47.02 65.64
N ARG A 202 23.74 -46.98 64.89
CA ARG A 202 24.93 -47.79 65.15
C ARG A 202 25.59 -47.46 66.49
N ASP A 203 25.72 -46.18 66.82
CA ASP A 203 26.26 -45.74 68.11
C ASP A 203 25.35 -46.16 69.28
N ALA A 204 24.02 -45.97 69.15
CA ALA A 204 23.06 -46.45 70.14
C ALA A 204 23.09 -47.98 70.29
N ARG A 205 23.36 -48.70 69.21
CA ARG A 205 23.51 -50.16 69.23
C ARG A 205 24.77 -50.59 70.00
N GLU A 206 25.89 -49.90 69.80
CA GLU A 206 27.12 -50.17 70.53
C GLU A 206 26.95 -49.90 72.04
N GLN A 207 26.25 -48.83 72.41
CA GLN A 207 25.88 -48.55 73.80
C GLN A 207 24.95 -49.61 74.39
N PHE A 208 23.97 -50.10 73.61
CA PHE A 208 23.12 -51.22 74.00
C PHE A 208 23.91 -52.50 74.27
N ASP A 209 24.86 -52.84 73.39
CA ASP A 209 25.70 -54.04 73.50
C ASP A 209 26.63 -53.96 74.74
N ASN A 210 27.01 -52.74 75.16
CA ASN A 210 27.85 -52.48 76.33
C ASN A 210 27.08 -52.29 77.67
N ALA A 211 25.75 -52.09 77.63
CA ALA A 211 24.96 -51.84 78.84
C ALA A 211 24.82 -53.09 79.74
N SER A 212 24.84 -52.90 81.06
CA SER A 212 24.80 -53.98 82.06
C SER A 212 23.50 -54.04 82.88
N THR A 213 22.66 -52.99 82.83
CA THR A 213 21.34 -52.95 83.49
C THR A 213 20.20 -53.20 82.48
N LEU A 214 19.05 -53.67 82.96
CA LEU A 214 17.89 -53.96 82.09
C LEU A 214 17.23 -52.67 81.57
N GLU A 215 17.13 -51.65 82.42
CA GLU A 215 16.51 -50.35 82.11
C GLU A 215 17.29 -49.57 81.03
N ASP A 216 18.62 -49.56 81.11
CA ASP A 216 19.48 -48.93 80.09
C ASP A 216 19.35 -49.68 78.75
N LYS A 217 19.27 -51.01 78.78
CA LYS A 217 19.08 -51.82 77.57
C LYS A 217 17.76 -51.53 76.88
N GLU A 218 16.66 -51.40 77.60
CA GLU A 218 15.37 -51.06 76.99
C GLU A 218 15.44 -49.68 76.32
N THR A 219 16.01 -48.69 77.00
CA THR A 219 16.15 -47.32 76.48
C THR A 219 16.99 -47.29 75.19
N PHE A 220 18.15 -47.95 75.17
CA PHE A 220 18.99 -47.99 73.97
C PHE A 220 18.40 -48.85 72.85
N SER A 221 17.65 -49.90 73.18
CA SER A 221 16.90 -50.70 72.19
C SER A 221 15.89 -49.83 71.45
N ASP A 222 15.07 -49.06 72.18
CA ASP A 222 14.05 -48.21 71.57
C ASP A 222 14.67 -47.07 70.77
N SER A 223 15.75 -46.46 71.28
CA SER A 223 16.53 -45.47 70.53
C SER A 223 17.10 -46.04 69.22
N THR A 224 17.66 -47.25 69.28
CA THR A 224 18.21 -47.94 68.10
C THR A 224 17.12 -48.22 67.07
N LYS A 225 15.98 -48.79 67.49
CA LYS A 225 14.86 -49.12 66.59
C LYS A 225 14.28 -47.87 65.94
N SER A 226 14.05 -46.81 66.73
CA SER A 226 13.49 -45.56 66.23
C SER A 226 14.42 -44.87 65.24
N LYS A 227 15.72 -44.77 65.55
CA LYS A 227 16.72 -44.17 64.64
C LYS A 227 16.96 -45.02 63.39
N ALA A 228 16.97 -46.34 63.50
CA ALA A 228 17.08 -47.24 62.35
C ALA A 228 15.86 -47.11 61.42
N LEU A 229 14.65 -47.00 61.98
CA LEU A 229 13.44 -46.76 61.18
C LEU A 229 13.51 -45.41 60.45
N LEU A 230 13.96 -44.34 61.13
CA LEU A 230 14.19 -43.04 60.48
C LEU A 230 15.24 -43.13 59.36
N ALA A 231 16.27 -43.94 59.55
CA ALA A 231 17.28 -44.18 58.53
C ALA A 231 16.68 -44.86 57.28
N ASP A 232 15.91 -45.92 57.47
CA ASP A 232 15.26 -46.67 56.37
C ASP A 232 14.25 -45.78 55.61
N ILE A 233 13.45 -44.97 56.32
CA ILE A 233 12.56 -43.99 55.70
C ILE A 233 13.37 -42.98 54.89
N GLY A 234 14.49 -42.49 55.44
CA GLY A 234 15.39 -41.55 54.77
C GLY A 234 15.93 -42.11 53.45
N PHE A 235 16.44 -43.34 53.46
CA PHE A 235 16.91 -44.01 52.23
C PHE A 235 15.79 -44.31 51.25
N GLY A 236 14.61 -44.73 51.74
CA GLY A 236 13.44 -44.99 50.89
C GLY A 236 12.96 -43.74 50.16
N VAL A 237 12.79 -42.62 50.87
CA VAL A 237 12.44 -41.31 50.29
C VAL A 237 13.55 -40.83 49.35
N GLY A 238 14.81 -41.01 49.74
CA GLY A 238 15.98 -40.68 48.92
C GLY A 238 15.96 -41.39 47.55
N LEU A 239 15.79 -42.71 47.56
CA LEU A 239 15.77 -43.52 46.34
C LEU A 239 14.56 -43.19 45.46
N ALA A 240 13.36 -43.13 46.04
CA ALA A 240 12.14 -42.81 45.30
C ALA A 240 12.18 -41.40 44.69
N GLY A 241 12.70 -40.43 45.45
CA GLY A 241 12.93 -39.06 44.98
C GLY A 241 13.93 -39.01 43.83
N ALA A 242 15.06 -39.71 43.93
CA ALA A 242 16.07 -39.74 42.87
C ALA A 242 15.52 -40.30 41.55
N ILE A 243 14.78 -41.41 41.61
CA ILE A 243 14.14 -42.01 40.42
C ILE A 243 13.14 -41.02 39.81
N THR A 244 12.31 -40.39 40.63
CA THR A 244 11.31 -39.42 40.18
C THR A 244 11.97 -38.20 39.53
N ALA A 245 13.06 -37.69 40.11
CA ALA A 245 13.81 -36.57 39.55
C ALA A 245 14.40 -36.92 38.17
N ILE A 246 14.93 -38.14 37.99
CA ILE A 246 15.46 -38.61 36.70
C ILE A 246 14.34 -38.71 35.64
N ILE A 247 13.17 -39.23 36.03
CA ILE A 247 12.02 -39.37 35.12
C ILE A 247 11.49 -37.99 34.70
N LEU A 248 11.43 -37.04 35.63
CA LEU A 248 10.90 -35.70 35.38
C LEU A 248 11.90 -34.78 34.65
N TYR A 249 13.21 -35.06 34.73
CA TYR A 249 14.22 -34.23 34.10
C TYR A 249 14.05 -34.22 32.58
N PRO A 250 13.94 -33.04 31.94
CA PRO A 250 13.74 -32.98 30.50
C PRO A 250 14.98 -33.50 29.77
N LYS A 251 14.79 -34.55 28.96
CA LYS A 251 15.85 -35.21 28.17
C LYS A 251 16.26 -34.42 26.93
N GLU A 252 15.36 -33.58 26.44
CA GLU A 252 15.57 -32.75 25.26
C GLU A 252 16.01 -31.35 25.69
N GLY A 253 16.77 -30.67 24.83
CA GLY A 253 17.18 -29.28 25.04
C GLY A 253 15.99 -28.31 25.05
N PRO A 254 16.19 -27.05 25.44
CA PRO A 254 15.14 -26.04 25.31
C PRO A 254 14.68 -25.94 23.85
N PRO A 255 13.38 -25.73 23.59
CA PRO A 255 12.89 -25.52 22.22
C PRO A 255 13.66 -24.35 21.59
N THR A 256 14.08 -24.48 20.33
CA THR A 256 14.77 -23.42 19.58
C THR A 256 13.85 -22.85 18.49
N GLN A 257 13.99 -21.55 18.18
CA GLN A 257 13.17 -20.92 17.15
C GLN A 257 13.60 -21.38 15.74
N GLY A 258 12.66 -21.88 14.94
CA GLY A 258 12.88 -22.20 13.52
C GLY A 258 13.46 -23.59 13.24
N GLU A 259 13.49 -24.50 14.21
CA GLU A 259 13.95 -25.87 13.99
C GLU A 259 12.85 -26.71 13.33
N VAL A 260 13.03 -27.07 12.05
CA VAL A 260 12.18 -28.04 11.36
C VAL A 260 12.48 -29.42 11.93
N ARG A 261 11.68 -29.87 12.91
CA ARG A 261 11.83 -31.20 13.48
C ARG A 261 11.01 -32.20 12.67
N VAL A 262 11.67 -32.96 11.81
CA VAL A 262 11.05 -34.07 11.08
C VAL A 262 10.81 -35.22 12.07
N THR A 263 9.59 -35.35 12.59
CA THR A 263 9.21 -36.49 13.43
C THR A 263 8.55 -37.58 12.59
N LEU A 264 9.26 -38.69 12.37
CA LEU A 264 8.68 -39.92 11.80
C LEU A 264 7.80 -40.59 12.87
N ALA A 265 6.49 -40.39 12.80
CA ALA A 265 5.54 -41.07 13.67
C ALA A 265 5.28 -42.51 13.17
N PRO A 266 5.52 -43.57 13.97
CA PRO A 266 5.33 -44.94 13.53
C PRO A 266 3.89 -45.40 13.81
N ARG A 267 2.88 -44.78 13.18
CA ARG A 267 1.54 -45.38 13.06
C ARG A 267 0.85 -44.97 11.75
N GLY A 268 1.12 -45.75 10.70
CA GLY A 268 0.26 -45.87 9.52
C GLY A 268 0.72 -45.10 8.28
N LEU A 269 1.49 -45.79 7.42
CA LEU A 269 1.61 -45.57 5.96
C LEU A 269 1.39 -44.13 5.45
N GLY A 270 2.39 -43.27 5.68
CA GLY A 270 2.51 -41.98 5.02
C GLY A 270 3.68 -41.22 5.62
N ALA A 271 4.65 -40.81 4.79
CA ALA A 271 5.60 -39.78 5.21
C ALA A 271 4.83 -38.45 5.32
N GLY A 272 4.23 -38.21 6.48
CA GLY A 272 3.58 -36.95 6.79
C GLY A 272 4.64 -35.91 7.13
N MET A 273 4.77 -34.89 6.27
CA MET A 273 5.52 -33.67 6.60
C MET A 273 4.57 -32.77 7.39
N GLU A 274 4.52 -32.92 8.71
CA GLU A 274 3.81 -31.97 9.57
C GLU A 274 4.71 -30.75 9.75
N VAL A 275 4.51 -29.76 8.87
CA VAL A 275 5.13 -28.45 9.01
C VAL A 275 4.26 -27.64 9.98
N HIS A 276 4.54 -27.78 11.27
CA HIS A 276 4.07 -26.81 12.25
C HIS A 276 5.04 -25.63 12.22
N PHE A 277 4.67 -24.60 11.46
CA PHE A 277 5.42 -23.36 11.34
C PHE A 277 5.49 -22.65 12.67
#